data_AF-A0A939RK34-F1
#
_entry.id   AF-A0A939RK34-F1
#
_cell.length_a   1.000
_cell.length_b   1.000
_cell.length_c   1.000
_cell.angle_alpha   90.00
_cell.angle_beta   90.00
_cell.angle_gamma   90.00
#
_symmetry.space_group_name_H-M   'P 1'
#
loop_
_entity.id
_entity.type
_entity.pdbx_description
1 polymer ?
#
loop_
_entity_poly.entity_id
_entity_poly.type
_entity_poly.pdbx_seq_one_letter_code
_entity_poly.pdbx_strand_id
1 'polypeptide(L)'
;MNSFFKTIVLFFCLAPFANAQTLDIHTGHEMKRIAFSAKAGVEVFAEASDGKWCEDILSLKIFAQDETAFGDKSLSGLMSKIALVLNSECPSATQAIIDGYSSNTLVFQGSASADEKWKPEKGTLKVKIQQLQAAAVKTSGNKNDFSVKKWTPPDGKQKIVARIDPDTALEHRIFSKDKECSILYTTDKPAAKLKKWFISVGGNSCAENLIYGRADVSVFNEKGDLETTLDGYFTEGRFTGKKNLNVVLLNRYGVNKNVQLLSYLIDSDMELKIHYISYLKSQRNQKTGFYSPWAGCSPFIMAAVTENEELFLESSVTDNILRTAQSFADIFCPGTTQMKFFATKVPQGIPGMDIPAESSEASPQEDTRLIYSAILQRTLGQKWKIVSDKTQNLARLRENTRKTEDLREHQLMMADYNELTKTDYLGRLAYMIGADRIDNLPAMLTAAAIIKKPLRVNLLINIASIGLDRAWADWPDAILITQTSGLLNRTGWHILSGTLRPMTEQEKKQNNKTAPFSAGVLELYAAAACEQDACGEVSDLIGLIRRRHEKPNWLPYHAPYGQGEINP
;
A
#
# COMPACT_ATOMS: atom_id res chain seq x y z
N MET A 1 -58.27 -26.12 -13.41
CA MET A 1 -58.51 -26.83 -14.69
C MET A 1 -57.89 -26.00 -15.82
N ASN A 2 -56.97 -26.63 -16.56
CA ASN A 2 -56.46 -26.34 -17.92
C ASN A 2 -55.75 -24.98 -18.12
N SER A 3 -54.41 -24.86 -18.15
CA SER A 3 -53.39 -25.48 -19.03
C SER A 3 -53.74 -25.41 -20.52
N PHE A 4 -53.02 -24.58 -21.29
CA PHE A 4 -52.49 -24.93 -22.62
C PHE A 4 -51.36 -23.96 -23.04
N PHE A 5 -50.41 -24.53 -23.78
CA PHE A 5 -49.03 -24.14 -24.08
C PHE A 5 -48.84 -23.14 -25.27
N LYS A 6 -47.60 -22.59 -25.34
CA LYS A 6 -46.82 -22.15 -26.53
C LYS A 6 -47.27 -20.84 -27.20
N THR A 7 -46.38 -19.88 -27.48
CA THR A 7 -45.39 -19.98 -28.58
C THR A 7 -44.28 -18.93 -28.45
N ILE A 8 -43.05 -19.37 -28.68
CA ILE A 8 -41.82 -18.59 -28.90
C ILE A 8 -41.82 -18.09 -30.34
N VAL A 9 -41.54 -16.80 -30.57
CA VAL A 9 -41.11 -16.29 -31.88
C VAL A 9 -39.88 -15.41 -31.67
N LEU A 10 -38.75 -15.92 -32.19
CA LEU A 10 -37.55 -15.16 -32.49
C LEU A 10 -37.87 -14.05 -33.49
N PHE A 11 -37.35 -12.84 -33.26
CA PHE A 11 -37.10 -11.89 -34.34
C PHE A 11 -35.63 -11.46 -34.31
N PHE A 12 -34.86 -12.08 -35.21
CA PHE A 12 -33.59 -11.60 -35.71
C PHE A 12 -33.87 -10.43 -36.67
N CYS A 13 -33.30 -9.26 -36.41
CA CYS A 13 -33.06 -8.26 -37.45
C CYS A 13 -31.55 -8.07 -37.60
N LEU A 14 -31.06 -8.48 -38.77
CA LEU A 14 -29.72 -8.27 -39.28
C LEU A 14 -29.65 -6.99 -40.13
N ALA A 15 -28.48 -6.36 -40.07
CA ALA A 15 -27.79 -5.50 -41.05
C ALA A 15 -27.83 -3.96 -40.81
N PRO A 16 -26.79 -3.20 -41.26
CA PRO A 16 -25.41 -3.56 -41.65
C PRO A 16 -24.31 -2.75 -40.90
N PHE A 17 -23.07 -3.21 -41.11
CA PHE A 17 -21.80 -2.65 -40.62
C PHE A 17 -21.60 -1.17 -40.99
N ALA A 18 -21.27 -0.36 -39.99
CA ALA A 18 -20.51 0.87 -40.15
C ALA A 18 -19.26 0.77 -39.26
N ASN A 19 -18.10 0.76 -39.89
CA ASN A 19 -16.79 0.78 -39.25
C ASN A 19 -16.66 2.01 -38.35
N ALA A 20 -16.81 1.82 -37.04
CA ALA A 20 -16.24 2.74 -36.07
C ALA A 20 -14.78 2.32 -35.85
N GLN A 21 -13.88 3.19 -36.28
CA GLN A 21 -12.45 3.06 -36.05
C GLN A 21 -12.19 2.93 -34.55
N THR A 22 -11.50 1.86 -34.18
CA THR A 22 -10.93 1.64 -32.85
C THR A 22 -9.89 2.74 -32.60
N LEU A 23 -10.31 3.77 -31.87
CA LEU A 23 -9.37 4.62 -31.13
C LEU A 23 -8.97 3.82 -29.90
N ASP A 24 -7.84 3.13 -30.02
CA ASP A 24 -7.11 2.54 -28.91
C ASP A 24 -6.73 3.65 -27.93
N ILE A 25 -7.52 3.77 -26.87
CA ILE A 25 -7.15 4.41 -25.62
C ILE A 25 -7.21 3.30 -24.56
N HIS A 26 -6.09 2.64 -24.32
CA HIS A 26 -5.83 1.92 -23.07
C HIS A 26 -5.05 2.92 -22.19
N THR A 27 -5.45 3.29 -20.97
CA THR A 27 -6.14 2.55 -19.92
C THR A 27 -6.99 3.53 -19.08
N GLY A 28 -8.32 3.39 -19.12
CA GLY A 28 -9.24 4.04 -18.19
C GLY A 28 -10.15 2.97 -17.60
N HIS A 29 -10.24 2.90 -16.27
CA HIS A 29 -11.12 1.95 -15.58
C HIS A 29 -12.58 2.16 -16.03
N GLU A 30 -13.14 1.21 -16.77
CA GLU A 30 -14.51 1.29 -17.28
C GLU A 30 -15.47 0.90 -16.16
N MET A 31 -16.55 1.67 -15.91
CA MET A 31 -17.50 1.36 -14.83
C MET A 31 -18.76 0.71 -15.40
N LYS A 32 -19.03 -0.55 -15.04
CA LYS A 32 -20.26 -1.27 -15.41
C LYS A 32 -21.33 -1.11 -14.33
N ARG A 33 -22.50 -0.60 -14.68
CA ARG A 33 -23.64 -0.55 -13.75
C ARG A 33 -24.21 -1.96 -13.51
N ILE A 34 -24.26 -2.39 -12.25
CA ILE A 34 -24.74 -3.73 -11.85
C ILE A 34 -26.06 -3.68 -11.07
N ALA A 35 -26.41 -2.54 -10.47
CA ALA A 35 -27.71 -2.34 -9.83
C ALA A 35 -28.16 -0.88 -9.86
N PHE A 36 -29.48 -0.68 -9.85
CA PHE A 36 -30.11 0.65 -9.80
C PHE A 36 -31.43 0.58 -9.04
N SER A 37 -31.71 1.60 -8.23
CA SER A 37 -32.99 1.78 -7.56
C SER A 37 -33.41 3.25 -7.58
N ALA A 38 -34.36 3.59 -8.46
CA ALA A 38 -34.94 4.93 -8.51
C ALA A 38 -35.62 5.32 -7.18
N LYS A 39 -36.31 4.38 -6.51
CA LYS A 39 -37.01 4.63 -5.24
C LYS A 39 -36.06 4.94 -4.09
N ALA A 40 -34.87 4.35 -4.09
CA ALA A 40 -33.86 4.58 -3.06
C ALA A 40 -32.84 5.66 -3.45
N GLY A 41 -32.87 6.15 -4.69
CA GLY A 41 -31.87 7.07 -5.22
C GLY A 41 -30.46 6.47 -5.20
N VAL A 42 -30.32 5.16 -5.47
CA VAL A 42 -29.04 4.44 -5.40
C VAL A 42 -28.67 3.81 -6.75
N GLU A 43 -27.44 4.02 -7.18
CA GLU A 43 -26.78 3.34 -8.29
C GLU A 43 -25.53 2.58 -7.82
N VAL A 44 -25.30 1.40 -8.37
CA VAL A 44 -24.13 0.57 -8.03
C VAL A 44 -23.41 0.21 -9.31
N PHE A 45 -22.12 0.52 -9.35
CA PHE A 45 -21.21 0.22 -10.44
C PHE A 45 -20.12 -0.73 -9.96
N ALA A 46 -19.71 -1.64 -10.82
CA ALA A 46 -18.48 -2.41 -10.67
C ALA A 46 -17.42 -1.84 -11.61
N GLU A 47 -16.21 -1.64 -11.11
CA GLU A 47 -15.07 -1.26 -11.93
C GLU A 47 -14.60 -2.45 -12.77
N ALA A 48 -14.32 -2.22 -14.04
CA ALA A 48 -13.87 -3.22 -14.99
C ALA A 48 -12.41 -2.95 -15.39
N SER A 49 -11.62 -4.02 -15.38
CA SER A 49 -10.28 -4.06 -15.94
C SER A 49 -10.34 -4.86 -17.24
N ASP A 50 -9.80 -4.33 -18.34
CA ASP A 50 -9.78 -4.99 -19.65
C ASP A 50 -11.16 -5.48 -20.14
N GLY A 51 -12.22 -4.70 -19.86
CA GLY A 51 -13.60 -5.01 -20.25
C GLY A 51 -14.26 -6.14 -19.44
N LYS A 52 -13.59 -6.68 -18.42
CA LYS A 52 -14.14 -7.66 -17.47
C LYS A 52 -14.31 -7.01 -16.10
N TRP A 53 -15.55 -7.01 -15.62
CA TRP A 53 -15.89 -6.48 -14.28
C TRP A 53 -15.98 -7.58 -13.22
N CYS A 54 -16.08 -8.85 -13.64
CA CYS A 54 -16.24 -9.98 -12.75
C CYS A 54 -14.88 -10.61 -12.44
N GLU A 55 -14.41 -10.40 -11.22
CA GLU A 55 -13.15 -10.89 -10.68
C GLU A 55 -13.40 -11.59 -9.33
N ASP A 56 -12.35 -12.12 -8.71
CA ASP A 56 -12.44 -12.70 -7.36
C ASP A 56 -12.67 -11.64 -6.27
N ILE A 57 -12.14 -10.43 -6.49
CA ILE A 57 -12.34 -9.24 -5.66
C ILE A 57 -12.91 -8.10 -6.52
N LEU A 58 -14.13 -7.68 -6.22
CA LEU A 58 -14.83 -6.64 -6.99
C LEU A 58 -14.58 -5.25 -6.41
N SER A 59 -14.42 -4.23 -7.26
CA SER A 59 -14.48 -2.82 -6.85
C SER A 59 -15.87 -2.27 -7.11
N LEU A 60 -16.66 -2.07 -6.06
CA LEU A 60 -18.03 -1.54 -6.14
C LEU A 60 -18.07 -0.07 -5.75
N LYS A 61 -18.60 0.76 -6.65
CA LYS A 61 -18.88 2.18 -6.42
C LYS A 61 -20.39 2.37 -6.28
N ILE A 62 -20.83 2.75 -5.10
CA ILE A 62 -22.24 2.99 -4.77
C ILE A 62 -22.47 4.50 -4.74
N PHE A 63 -23.33 5.02 -5.61
CA PHE A 63 -23.73 6.42 -5.61
C PHE A 63 -25.14 6.53 -5.04
N ALA A 64 -25.29 7.30 -3.96
CA ALA A 64 -26.58 7.55 -3.32
C ALA A 64 -26.89 9.05 -3.30
N GLN A 65 -28.17 9.41 -3.42
CA GLN A 65 -28.63 10.80 -3.25
C GLN A 65 -28.59 11.27 -1.79
N ASP A 66 -28.69 10.34 -0.83
CA ASP A 66 -28.69 10.61 0.61
C ASP A 66 -27.67 9.72 1.33
N GLU A 67 -26.89 10.32 2.24
CA GLU A 67 -25.90 9.65 3.06
C GLU A 67 -26.52 8.59 3.99
N THR A 68 -27.81 8.69 4.32
CA THR A 68 -28.51 7.68 5.14
C THR A 68 -28.53 6.28 4.51
N ALA A 69 -28.29 6.18 3.19
CA ALA A 69 -28.11 4.91 2.49
C ALA A 69 -26.90 4.12 3.01
N PHE A 70 -25.90 4.78 3.59
CA PHE A 70 -24.67 4.18 4.12
C PHE A 70 -24.73 3.88 5.62
N GLY A 71 -25.88 4.06 6.28
CA GLY A 71 -26.08 3.58 7.65
C GLY A 71 -26.13 2.04 7.70
N ASP A 72 -25.62 1.43 8.78
CA ASP A 72 -25.41 -0.02 8.91
C ASP A 72 -26.59 -0.88 8.44
N LYS A 73 -27.82 -0.51 8.85
CA LYS A 73 -29.05 -1.23 8.49
C LYS A 73 -29.42 -1.07 7.02
N SER A 74 -29.32 0.15 6.48
CA SER A 74 -29.65 0.48 5.09
C SER A 74 -28.67 -0.18 4.12
N LEU A 75 -27.37 -0.07 4.42
CA LEU A 75 -26.31 -0.63 3.61
C LEU A 75 -26.31 -2.16 3.64
N SER A 76 -26.54 -2.78 4.81
CA SER A 76 -26.68 -4.24 4.89
C SER A 76 -27.88 -4.73 4.08
N GLY A 77 -29.00 -3.99 4.10
CA GLY A 77 -30.16 -4.28 3.27
C GLY A 77 -29.87 -4.15 1.78
N LEU A 78 -29.13 -3.11 1.36
CA LEU A 78 -28.70 -2.92 -0.02
C LEU A 78 -27.77 -4.05 -0.49
N MET A 79 -26.74 -4.37 0.31
CA MET A 79 -25.77 -5.42 -0.02
C MET A 79 -26.42 -6.80 -0.10
N SER A 80 -27.43 -7.10 0.71
CA SER A 80 -28.18 -8.35 0.60
C SER A 80 -28.88 -8.52 -0.76
N LYS A 81 -29.27 -7.42 -1.41
CA LYS A 81 -29.86 -7.43 -2.76
C LYS A 81 -28.78 -7.50 -3.84
N ILE A 82 -27.68 -6.76 -3.65
CA ILE A 82 -26.52 -6.83 -4.53
C ILE A 82 -25.96 -8.26 -4.56
N ALA A 83 -25.94 -8.95 -3.41
CA ALA A 83 -25.51 -10.35 -3.31
C ALA A 83 -26.24 -11.30 -4.27
N LEU A 84 -27.52 -11.04 -4.57
CA LEU A 84 -28.27 -11.84 -5.56
C LEU A 84 -27.67 -11.68 -6.96
N VAL A 85 -27.30 -10.45 -7.33
CA VAL A 85 -26.65 -10.13 -8.60
C VAL A 85 -25.24 -10.69 -8.65
N LEU A 86 -24.47 -10.55 -7.56
CA LEU A 86 -23.11 -11.09 -7.48
C LEU A 86 -23.11 -12.61 -7.62
N ASN A 87 -23.99 -13.31 -6.90
CA ASN A 87 -24.06 -14.77 -6.98
C ASN A 87 -24.54 -15.29 -8.35
N SER A 88 -25.32 -14.50 -9.10
CA SER A 88 -25.82 -14.90 -10.43
C SER A 88 -24.89 -14.50 -11.58
N GLU A 89 -24.37 -13.28 -11.56
CA GLU A 89 -23.60 -12.71 -12.67
C GLU A 89 -22.08 -12.77 -12.45
N CYS A 90 -21.64 -12.94 -11.21
CA CYS A 90 -20.23 -13.08 -10.87
C CYS A 90 -19.97 -14.12 -9.77
N PRO A 91 -20.23 -15.41 -10.04
CA PRO A 91 -20.09 -16.47 -9.04
C PRO A 91 -18.64 -16.69 -8.57
N SER A 92 -17.65 -16.13 -9.28
CA SER A 92 -16.24 -16.13 -8.87
C SER A 92 -15.93 -15.10 -7.79
N ALA A 93 -16.79 -14.11 -7.57
CA ALA A 93 -16.56 -13.08 -6.58
C ALA A 93 -16.65 -13.67 -5.17
N THR A 94 -15.53 -13.61 -4.47
CA THR A 94 -15.45 -14.00 -3.06
C THR A 94 -15.54 -12.77 -2.16
N GLN A 95 -15.15 -11.59 -2.66
CA GLN A 95 -15.14 -10.34 -1.92
C GLN A 95 -15.49 -9.12 -2.78
N ALA A 96 -15.90 -8.04 -2.13
CA ALA A 96 -16.20 -6.75 -2.74
C ALA A 96 -15.70 -5.61 -1.87
N ILE A 97 -14.95 -4.70 -2.50
CA ILE A 97 -14.58 -3.37 -2.02
C ILE A 97 -15.77 -2.45 -2.25
N ILE A 98 -16.12 -1.63 -1.27
CA ILE A 98 -17.28 -0.74 -1.35
C ILE A 98 -16.82 0.69 -1.11
N ASP A 99 -16.87 1.50 -2.16
CA ASP A 99 -16.74 2.95 -2.09
C ASP A 99 -18.13 3.58 -2.26
N GLY A 100 -18.58 4.30 -1.24
CA GLY A 100 -19.89 4.95 -1.22
C GLY A 100 -19.79 6.45 -1.39
N TYR A 101 -20.50 6.99 -2.37
CA TYR A 101 -20.50 8.40 -2.74
C TYR A 101 -21.88 9.03 -2.52
N SER A 102 -21.89 10.23 -1.95
CA SER A 102 -23.04 11.14 -1.91
C SER A 102 -22.62 12.47 -2.51
N SER A 103 -23.37 12.99 -3.49
CA SER A 103 -23.02 14.22 -4.22
C SER A 103 -21.56 14.23 -4.73
N ASN A 104 -21.11 13.11 -5.30
CA ASN A 104 -19.73 12.87 -5.75
C ASN A 104 -18.64 12.96 -4.66
N THR A 105 -19.01 13.02 -3.39
CA THR A 105 -18.09 12.98 -2.24
C THR A 105 -18.09 11.57 -1.65
N LEU A 106 -16.90 11.02 -1.39
CA LEU A 106 -16.76 9.71 -0.73
C LEU A 106 -17.20 9.83 0.74
N VAL A 107 -18.27 9.14 1.12
CA VAL A 107 -18.90 9.19 2.45
C VAL A 107 -18.85 7.83 3.17
N PHE A 108 -18.58 6.75 2.45
CA PHE A 108 -18.43 5.41 3.01
C PHE A 108 -17.30 4.66 2.33
N GLN A 109 -16.55 3.90 3.13
CA GLN A 109 -15.55 2.98 2.61
C GLN A 109 -15.51 1.70 3.45
N GLY A 110 -15.54 0.55 2.78
CA GLY A 110 -15.64 -0.74 3.46
C GLY A 110 -15.47 -1.94 2.53
N SER A 111 -15.80 -3.12 3.06
CA SER A 111 -15.80 -4.39 2.31
C SER A 111 -17.00 -5.27 2.65
N ALA A 112 -17.28 -6.24 1.79
CA ALA A 112 -18.18 -7.34 2.06
C ALA A 112 -17.64 -8.63 1.43
N SER A 113 -17.90 -9.78 2.02
CA SER A 113 -17.40 -11.07 1.55
C SER A 113 -18.49 -12.14 1.51
N ALA A 114 -18.33 -13.12 0.61
CA ALA A 114 -19.33 -14.16 0.39
C ALA A 114 -19.52 -15.09 1.60
N ASP A 115 -18.45 -15.38 2.35
CA ASP A 115 -18.45 -16.18 3.59
C ASP A 115 -19.23 -15.52 4.73
N GLU A 116 -19.19 -14.19 4.80
CA GLU A 116 -19.97 -13.38 5.73
C GLU A 116 -21.35 -12.98 5.15
N LYS A 117 -21.81 -13.66 4.10
CA LYS A 117 -23.09 -13.40 3.41
C LYS A 117 -23.23 -11.96 2.91
N TRP A 118 -22.13 -11.40 2.42
CA TRP A 118 -22.03 -10.04 1.87
C TRP A 118 -22.42 -8.95 2.86
N LYS A 119 -22.22 -9.19 4.16
CA LYS A 119 -22.44 -8.16 5.18
C LYS A 119 -21.37 -7.06 5.04
N PRO A 120 -21.73 -5.77 4.96
CA PRO A 120 -20.77 -4.69 4.85
C PRO A 120 -20.06 -4.42 6.19
N GLU A 121 -18.74 -4.31 6.15
CA GLU A 121 -17.89 -3.90 7.26
C GLU A 121 -17.27 -2.52 6.96
N LYS A 122 -17.39 -1.57 7.89
CA LYS A 122 -16.83 -0.22 7.75
C LYS A 122 -15.34 -0.22 8.07
N GLY A 123 -14.54 0.34 7.15
CA GLY A 123 -13.09 0.41 7.28
C GLY A 123 -12.40 -0.32 6.13
N THR A 124 -11.54 0.40 5.41
CA THR A 124 -10.73 -0.03 4.25
C THR A 124 -9.74 -1.16 4.51
N LEU A 125 -9.68 -1.72 5.72
CA LEU A 125 -8.51 -2.51 6.13
C LEU A 125 -8.41 -3.84 5.40
N LYS A 126 -9.46 -4.66 5.29
CA LYS A 126 -9.39 -5.93 4.54
C LYS A 126 -9.06 -5.69 3.05
N VAL A 127 -9.59 -4.61 2.48
CA VAL A 127 -9.41 -4.22 1.07
C VAL A 127 -8.00 -3.72 0.75
N LYS A 128 -7.46 -2.80 1.55
CA LYS A 128 -6.16 -2.20 1.30
C LYS A 128 -5.04 -3.18 1.62
N ILE A 129 -5.27 -4.04 2.61
CA ILE A 129 -4.49 -5.24 2.87
C ILE A 129 -4.47 -6.12 1.60
N GLN A 130 -5.62 -6.37 0.94
CA GLN A 130 -5.67 -7.14 -0.31
C GLN A 130 -5.09 -6.44 -1.56
N GLN A 131 -5.15 -5.11 -1.66
CA GLN A 131 -4.48 -4.37 -2.75
C GLN A 131 -2.95 -4.37 -2.59
N LEU A 132 -2.45 -4.25 -1.35
CA LEU A 132 -1.03 -4.48 -1.02
C LEU A 132 -0.63 -5.95 -1.24
N GLN A 133 -1.54 -6.90 -1.05
CA GLN A 133 -1.35 -8.32 -1.38
C GLN A 133 -1.29 -8.58 -2.89
N ALA A 134 -2.12 -7.94 -3.71
CA ALA A 134 -2.12 -8.12 -5.15
C ALA A 134 -0.81 -7.58 -5.79
N ALA A 135 -0.28 -6.47 -5.26
CA ALA A 135 1.05 -5.97 -5.62
C ALA A 135 2.17 -6.96 -5.23
N ALA A 136 2.03 -7.65 -4.09
CA ALA A 136 2.96 -8.67 -3.62
C ALA A 136 2.78 -10.06 -4.27
N VAL A 137 1.66 -10.34 -4.93
CA VAL A 137 1.37 -11.60 -5.65
C VAL A 137 1.90 -11.58 -7.09
N LYS A 138 2.01 -10.40 -7.72
CA LYS A 138 2.65 -10.25 -9.05
C LYS A 138 4.14 -10.66 -9.06
N THR A 139 4.76 -10.86 -7.90
CA THR A 139 6.15 -11.29 -7.73
C THR A 139 6.33 -12.76 -7.33
N SER A 140 5.26 -13.56 -7.09
CA SER A 140 5.42 -14.94 -6.63
C SER A 140 4.35 -15.89 -7.18
N GLY A 141 4.72 -16.71 -8.17
CA GLY A 141 3.90 -17.80 -8.69
C GLY A 141 3.96 -19.05 -7.80
N ASN A 142 3.19 -19.10 -6.72
CA ASN A 142 2.53 -20.30 -6.19
C ASN A 142 1.73 -20.00 -4.92
N LYS A 143 0.51 -20.55 -4.82
CA LYS A 143 -0.51 -20.21 -3.82
C LYS A 143 -0.31 -20.82 -2.41
N ASN A 144 0.69 -21.68 -2.20
CA ASN A 144 0.75 -22.51 -0.98
C ASN A 144 2.05 -22.41 -0.16
N ASP A 145 3.00 -21.55 -0.52
CA ASP A 145 4.23 -21.42 0.28
C ASP A 145 4.80 -20.02 0.11
N PHE A 146 4.67 -19.18 1.15
CA PHE A 146 5.36 -17.89 1.20
C PHE A 146 6.60 -18.05 2.08
N SER A 147 7.75 -17.66 1.55
CA SER A 147 9.02 -17.72 2.27
C SER A 147 9.51 -16.32 2.60
N VAL A 148 10.08 -16.14 3.79
CA VAL A 148 10.76 -14.91 4.19
C VAL A 148 12.26 -15.18 4.15
N LYS A 149 12.98 -14.54 3.22
CA LYS A 149 14.39 -14.84 2.89
C LYS A 149 14.67 -16.32 2.69
N LYS A 150 13.82 -17.00 1.92
CA LYS A 150 13.89 -18.45 1.65
C LYS A 150 13.68 -19.35 2.88
N TRP A 151 13.20 -18.80 4.00
CA TRP A 151 12.77 -19.57 5.16
C TRP A 151 11.25 -19.74 5.14
N THR A 152 10.79 -20.96 5.39
CA THR A 152 9.39 -21.33 5.58
C THR A 152 9.25 -22.10 6.90
N PRO A 153 8.17 -21.88 7.68
CA PRO A 153 7.91 -22.70 8.86
C PRO A 153 7.70 -24.15 8.42
N PRO A 154 8.19 -25.14 9.18
CA PRO A 154 8.02 -26.53 8.76
C PRO A 154 6.55 -26.96 8.86
N ASP A 155 6.07 -27.66 7.84
CA ASP A 155 4.71 -28.18 7.79
C ASP A 155 4.45 -29.13 8.97
N GLY A 156 3.29 -28.99 9.63
CA GLY A 156 2.91 -29.73 10.85
C GLY A 156 2.90 -31.27 10.77
N LYS A 157 3.33 -31.86 9.65
CA LYS A 157 3.61 -33.31 9.47
C LYS A 157 5.10 -33.66 9.64
N GLN A 158 6.02 -32.71 9.47
CA GLN A 158 7.43 -32.88 9.78
C GLN A 158 7.63 -32.49 11.24
N LYS A 159 7.93 -33.49 12.08
CA LYS A 159 8.26 -33.28 13.50
C LYS A 159 9.55 -32.47 13.56
N ILE A 160 9.41 -31.20 13.90
CA ILE A 160 10.56 -30.32 14.06
C ILE A 160 11.26 -30.72 15.34
N VAL A 161 12.38 -31.41 15.22
CA VAL A 161 13.35 -31.42 16.30
C VAL A 161 13.89 -30.00 16.35
N ALA A 162 13.40 -29.18 17.29
CA ALA A 162 13.87 -27.81 17.45
C ALA A 162 15.40 -27.78 17.34
N ARG A 163 15.94 -27.03 16.36
CA ARG A 163 17.39 -27.07 16.10
C ARG A 163 18.11 -26.61 17.37
N ILE A 164 18.89 -27.52 17.94
CA ILE A 164 19.68 -27.28 19.13
C ILE A 164 21.00 -26.68 18.68
N ASP A 165 21.27 -25.44 19.07
CA ASP A 165 22.62 -24.88 18.95
C ASP A 165 23.59 -25.74 19.78
N PRO A 166 24.54 -26.45 19.14
CA PRO A 166 25.42 -27.38 19.83
C PRO A 166 26.41 -26.68 20.79
N ASP A 167 26.67 -25.39 20.58
CA ASP A 167 27.67 -24.64 21.33
C ASP A 167 27.09 -23.94 22.56
N THR A 168 25.82 -23.51 22.49
CA THR A 168 25.21 -22.66 23.54
C THR A 168 24.07 -23.33 24.31
N ALA A 169 23.46 -24.37 23.77
CA ALA A 169 22.20 -24.88 24.27
C ALA A 169 22.39 -26.05 25.26
N LEU A 170 22.01 -25.83 26.52
CA LEU A 170 22.26 -26.74 27.65
C LEU A 170 21.12 -27.76 27.89
N GLU A 171 20.75 -28.57 26.90
CA GLU A 171 19.69 -29.60 27.04
C GLU A 171 20.17 -30.96 26.62
N HIS A 172 19.75 -31.96 27.38
CA HIS A 172 20.20 -33.33 27.25
C HIS A 172 19.00 -34.26 27.29
N ARG A 173 19.02 -35.27 26.42
CA ARG A 173 17.99 -36.29 26.43
C ARG A 173 18.27 -37.30 27.53
N ILE A 174 17.31 -37.52 28.41
CA ILE A 174 17.39 -38.52 29.50
C ILE A 174 16.28 -39.53 29.28
N PHE A 175 16.65 -40.81 29.24
CA PHE A 175 15.72 -41.91 28.96
C PHE A 175 15.25 -42.60 30.25
N SER A 176 14.09 -43.24 30.17
CA SER A 176 13.67 -44.24 31.16
C SER A 176 14.57 -45.47 31.09
N LYS A 177 14.54 -46.31 32.12
CA LYS A 177 15.39 -47.53 32.17
C LYS A 177 15.08 -48.50 31.02
N ASP A 178 13.83 -48.60 30.62
CA ASP A 178 13.35 -49.39 29.47
C ASP A 178 13.56 -48.67 28.13
N LYS A 179 13.94 -47.39 28.13
CA LYS A 179 14.12 -46.51 26.96
C LYS A 179 12.84 -46.23 26.16
N GLU A 180 11.68 -46.59 26.68
CA GLU A 180 10.37 -46.32 26.07
C GLU A 180 9.95 -44.84 26.17
N CYS A 181 10.55 -44.11 27.12
CA CYS A 181 10.25 -42.71 27.38
C CYS A 181 11.53 -41.89 27.51
N SER A 182 11.46 -40.60 27.17
CA SER A 182 12.55 -39.66 27.41
C SER A 182 12.03 -38.24 27.59
N ILE A 183 12.84 -37.44 28.26
CA ILE A 183 12.67 -35.99 28.38
C ILE A 183 13.86 -35.27 27.78
N LEU A 184 13.62 -34.03 27.39
CA LEU A 184 14.65 -33.07 27.04
C LEU A 184 14.89 -32.17 28.27
N TYR A 185 15.94 -32.49 29.02
CA TYR A 185 16.24 -31.90 30.31
C TYR A 185 17.30 -30.80 30.20
N THR A 186 16.96 -29.59 30.64
CA THR A 186 17.86 -28.43 30.59
C THR A 186 18.75 -28.37 31.83
N THR A 187 20.08 -28.46 31.67
CA THR A 187 21.05 -28.43 32.78
C THR A 187 22.45 -28.06 32.32
N ASP A 188 23.23 -27.39 33.17
CA ASP A 188 24.65 -27.10 32.93
C ASP A 188 25.60 -28.24 33.34
N LYS A 189 25.05 -29.38 33.80
CA LYS A 189 25.84 -30.57 34.13
C LYS A 189 26.48 -31.15 32.85
N PRO A 190 27.74 -31.63 32.90
CA PRO A 190 28.40 -32.19 31.72
C PRO A 190 27.65 -33.40 31.15
N ALA A 191 27.53 -33.46 29.81
CA ALA A 191 26.84 -34.55 29.11
C ALA A 191 27.35 -35.95 29.51
N ALA A 192 28.65 -36.09 29.82
CA ALA A 192 29.24 -37.35 30.26
C ALA A 192 28.63 -37.90 31.56
N LYS A 193 28.21 -37.02 32.49
CA LYS A 193 27.53 -37.43 33.74
C LYS A 193 26.09 -37.86 33.47
N LEU A 194 25.41 -37.13 32.59
CA LEU A 194 23.99 -37.35 32.26
C LEU A 194 23.74 -38.67 31.51
N LYS A 195 24.74 -39.26 30.85
CA LYS A 195 24.61 -40.57 30.19
C LYS A 195 24.14 -41.71 31.10
N LYS A 196 24.39 -41.59 32.41
CA LYS A 196 23.99 -42.59 33.42
C LYS A 196 22.71 -42.22 34.18
N TRP A 197 22.15 -41.05 33.90
CA TRP A 197 20.90 -40.61 34.50
C TRP A 197 19.73 -41.33 33.84
N PHE A 198 18.65 -41.49 34.59
CA PHE A 198 17.43 -42.08 34.08
C PHE A 198 16.20 -41.38 34.65
N ILE A 199 15.07 -41.54 33.98
CA ILE A 199 13.78 -41.06 34.47
C ILE A 199 12.84 -42.21 34.87
N SER A 200 11.92 -41.91 35.77
CA SER A 200 10.71 -42.69 36.03
C SER A 200 9.51 -41.82 35.71
N VAL A 201 8.55 -42.34 34.94
CA VAL A 201 7.36 -41.61 34.50
C VAL A 201 6.13 -42.19 35.20
N GLY A 202 5.39 -41.35 35.91
CA GLY A 202 4.07 -41.64 36.45
C GLY A 202 2.99 -41.28 35.43
N GLY A 203 2.24 -42.29 34.95
CA GLY A 203 1.24 -42.16 33.88
C GLY A 203 1.75 -42.62 32.50
N ASN A 204 0.84 -42.81 31.52
CA ASN A 204 1.12 -43.42 30.21
C ASN A 204 0.94 -42.44 29.02
N SER A 205 1.84 -41.48 28.82
CA SER A 205 1.77 -40.57 27.65
C SER A 205 3.11 -40.32 26.98
N CYS A 206 3.84 -41.40 26.68
CA CYS A 206 5.02 -41.34 25.82
C CYS A 206 4.63 -41.66 24.38
N ALA A 207 5.01 -40.78 23.46
CA ALA A 207 4.92 -41.01 22.02
C ALA A 207 6.31 -40.81 21.43
N GLU A 208 6.80 -41.77 20.65
CA GLU A 208 8.11 -41.70 19.98
C GLU A 208 9.26 -41.42 20.95
N ASN A 209 9.22 -42.11 22.09
CA ASN A 209 10.18 -41.97 23.17
C ASN A 209 10.22 -40.57 23.78
N LEU A 210 9.23 -39.70 23.59
CA LEU A 210 9.14 -38.40 24.24
C LEU A 210 7.84 -38.30 25.05
N ILE A 211 7.92 -37.65 26.19
CA ILE A 211 6.75 -37.39 27.03
C ILE A 211 5.96 -36.22 26.46
N TYR A 212 4.64 -36.39 26.36
CA TYR A 212 3.69 -35.36 25.95
C TYR A 212 2.54 -35.23 26.95
N GLY A 213 1.98 -34.03 27.01
CA GLY A 213 0.83 -33.76 27.87
C GLY A 213 1.20 -33.77 29.34
N ARG A 214 0.25 -34.09 30.22
CA ARG A 214 0.49 -34.07 31.66
C ARG A 214 1.16 -35.37 32.11
N ALA A 215 2.27 -35.25 32.83
CA ALA A 215 2.99 -36.38 33.40
C ALA A 215 3.67 -35.98 34.71
N ASP A 216 3.97 -36.98 35.54
CA ASP A 216 4.87 -36.85 36.69
C ASP A 216 6.19 -37.54 36.35
N VAL A 217 7.30 -36.81 36.35
CA VAL A 217 8.61 -37.33 35.95
C VAL A 217 9.61 -37.15 37.06
N SER A 218 10.08 -38.27 37.63
CA SER A 218 11.18 -38.28 38.58
C SER A 218 12.50 -38.51 37.86
N VAL A 219 13.48 -37.64 38.08
CA VAL A 219 14.81 -37.68 37.45
C VAL A 219 15.83 -38.17 38.48
N PHE A 220 16.57 -39.22 38.14
CA PHE A 220 17.56 -39.84 39.01
C PHE A 220 18.97 -39.69 38.43
N ASN A 221 19.95 -39.43 39.29
CA ASN A 221 21.34 -39.30 38.89
C ASN A 221 22.05 -40.65 38.70
N GLU A 222 23.35 -40.62 38.41
CA GLU A 222 24.17 -41.81 38.18
C GLU A 222 24.29 -42.77 39.38
N LYS A 223 23.95 -42.32 40.59
CA LYS A 223 23.94 -43.12 41.82
C LYS A 223 22.56 -43.69 42.14
N GLY A 224 21.53 -43.30 41.39
CA GLY A 224 20.13 -43.63 41.66
C GLY A 224 19.47 -42.71 42.69
N ASP A 225 20.13 -41.62 43.10
CA ASP A 225 19.51 -40.62 43.98
C ASP A 225 18.55 -39.75 43.19
N LEU A 226 17.42 -39.39 43.81
CA LEU A 226 16.43 -38.49 43.21
C LEU A 226 17.01 -37.06 43.14
N GLU A 227 17.13 -36.51 41.93
CA GLU A 227 17.57 -35.14 41.71
C GLU A 227 16.41 -34.15 41.71
N THR A 228 15.33 -34.49 41.02
CA THR A 228 14.14 -33.63 40.93
C THR A 228 12.91 -34.42 40.50
N THR A 229 11.74 -33.86 40.81
CA THR A 229 10.44 -34.35 40.34
C THR A 229 9.77 -33.22 39.56
N LEU A 230 9.33 -33.54 38.35
CA LEU A 230 8.69 -32.62 37.41
C LEU A 230 7.23 -33.05 37.24
N ASP A 231 6.34 -32.46 38.05
CA ASP A 231 4.89 -32.65 37.93
C ASP A 231 4.27 -31.51 37.10
N GLY A 232 3.72 -31.84 35.94
CA GLY A 232 3.03 -30.89 35.08
C GLY A 232 2.96 -31.31 33.63
N TYR A 233 2.97 -30.33 32.73
CA TYR A 233 2.85 -30.53 31.30
C TYR A 233 4.20 -30.59 30.61
N PHE A 234 4.23 -31.41 29.55
CA PHE A 234 5.35 -31.61 28.66
C PHE A 234 4.92 -31.38 27.21
N THR A 235 5.75 -30.67 26.47
CA THR A 235 5.63 -30.46 25.02
C THR A 235 6.92 -30.94 24.39
N GLU A 236 6.85 -31.99 23.56
CA GLU A 236 8.02 -32.64 22.94
C GLU A 236 9.11 -33.02 23.97
N GLY A 237 8.70 -33.55 25.12
CA GLY A 237 9.59 -33.94 26.22
C GLY A 237 10.17 -32.79 27.04
N ARG A 238 9.80 -31.52 26.77
CA ARG A 238 10.24 -30.35 27.56
C ARG A 238 9.20 -29.96 28.60
N PHE A 239 9.65 -29.71 29.83
CA PHE A 239 8.76 -29.34 30.93
C PHE A 239 8.28 -27.88 30.84
N THR A 240 6.97 -27.69 30.72
CA THR A 240 6.30 -26.37 30.59
C THR A 240 5.55 -25.97 31.85
N GLY A 241 5.69 -26.75 32.93
CA GLY A 241 5.08 -26.47 34.23
C GLY A 241 3.58 -26.73 34.20
N LYS A 242 2.77 -25.77 34.67
CA LYS A 242 1.31 -25.95 34.83
C LYS A 242 0.51 -25.77 33.54
N LYS A 243 1.15 -25.50 32.41
CA LYS A 243 0.48 -25.04 31.20
C LYS A 243 0.80 -25.94 30.01
N ASN A 244 -0.24 -26.42 29.33
CA ASN A 244 -0.07 -27.14 28.08
C ASN A 244 0.28 -26.16 26.96
N LEU A 245 1.42 -26.37 26.30
CA LEU A 245 1.80 -25.63 25.10
C LEU A 245 1.57 -26.56 23.91
N ASN A 246 0.39 -26.49 23.30
CA ASN A 246 0.10 -27.20 22.06
C ASN A 246 0.57 -26.36 20.86
N VAL A 247 1.88 -26.22 20.73
CA VAL A 247 2.51 -25.32 19.75
C VAL A 247 3.65 -26.02 19.03
N VAL A 248 3.96 -25.55 17.82
CA VAL A 248 5.05 -26.07 17.01
C VAL A 248 6.36 -25.39 17.44
N LEU A 249 7.27 -26.15 18.04
CA LEU A 249 8.56 -25.65 18.49
C LEU A 249 9.52 -25.49 17.29
N LEU A 250 10.27 -24.39 17.25
CA LEU A 250 11.10 -24.02 16.09
C LEU A 250 12.60 -24.16 16.37
N ASN A 251 13.18 -23.26 17.17
CA ASN A 251 14.62 -23.18 17.36
C ASN A 251 14.97 -22.96 18.83
N ARG A 252 16.15 -23.46 19.23
CA ARG A 252 16.62 -23.41 20.61
C ARG A 252 18.06 -22.96 20.70
N TYR A 253 18.32 -22.00 21.60
CA TYR A 253 19.65 -21.48 21.86
C TYR A 253 19.79 -20.94 23.28
N GLY A 254 21.03 -20.84 23.75
CA GLY A 254 21.36 -20.19 25.02
C GLY A 254 21.87 -18.78 24.78
N VAL A 255 21.23 -17.76 25.36
CA VAL A 255 21.82 -16.40 25.41
C VAL A 255 23.11 -16.45 26.23
N ASN A 256 23.07 -17.21 27.32
CA ASN A 256 24.20 -17.56 28.15
C ASN A 256 23.84 -18.79 29.00
N LYS A 257 24.76 -19.21 29.89
CA LYS A 257 24.50 -20.35 30.79
C LYS A 257 23.28 -20.15 31.69
N ASN A 258 22.86 -18.94 32.00
CA ASN A 258 21.74 -18.69 32.92
C ASN A 258 20.39 -18.56 32.21
N VAL A 259 20.37 -18.32 30.90
CA VAL A 259 19.15 -18.04 30.15
C VAL A 259 19.13 -18.87 28.87
N GLN A 260 18.12 -19.71 28.77
CA GLN A 260 17.86 -20.55 27.61
C GLN A 260 16.56 -20.06 26.95
N LEU A 261 16.56 -20.01 25.61
CA LEU A 261 15.44 -19.53 24.81
C LEU A 261 14.99 -20.63 23.84
N LEU A 262 13.68 -20.64 23.58
CA LEU A 262 13.02 -21.57 22.68
C LEU A 262 11.94 -20.79 21.92
N SER A 263 12.03 -20.71 20.61
CA SER A 263 11.00 -20.09 19.78
C SER A 263 9.96 -21.13 19.34
N TYR A 264 8.73 -20.66 19.13
CA TYR A 264 7.63 -21.46 18.63
C TYR A 264 6.77 -20.65 17.66
N LEU A 265 6.23 -21.35 16.67
CA LEU A 265 5.26 -20.78 15.73
C LEU A 265 3.91 -20.67 16.42
N ILE A 266 3.32 -19.48 16.39
CA ILE A 266 1.94 -19.27 16.82
C ILE A 266 1.02 -19.52 15.63
N ASP A 267 1.25 -18.79 14.54
CA ASP A 267 0.39 -18.82 13.37
C ASP A 267 1.13 -18.27 12.13
N SER A 268 0.59 -18.53 10.95
CA SER A 268 1.04 -17.93 9.69
C SER A 268 -0.13 -17.29 8.97
N ASP A 269 -0.07 -15.97 8.83
CA ASP A 269 -1.02 -15.22 8.02
C ASP A 269 -0.53 -15.22 6.58
N MET A 270 -1.11 -16.14 5.78
CA MET A 270 -0.79 -16.30 4.36
C MET A 270 -1.21 -15.08 3.55
N GLU A 271 -2.23 -14.35 4.00
CA GLU A 271 -2.73 -13.17 3.32
C GLU A 271 -1.73 -12.03 3.54
N LEU A 272 -1.38 -11.69 4.78
CA LEU A 272 -0.41 -10.65 5.09
C LEU A 272 1.05 -11.06 4.82
N LYS A 273 1.30 -12.33 4.48
CA LYS A 273 2.65 -12.91 4.40
C LYS A 273 3.46 -12.65 5.69
N ILE A 274 2.84 -12.92 6.84
CA ILE A 274 3.44 -12.77 8.17
C ILE A 274 3.48 -14.13 8.87
N HIS A 275 4.64 -14.53 9.37
CA HIS A 275 4.73 -15.60 10.36
C HIS A 275 4.80 -15.01 11.76
N TYR A 276 3.85 -15.38 12.63
CA TYR A 276 3.81 -14.98 14.03
C TYR A 276 4.57 -15.98 14.89
N ILE A 277 5.62 -15.49 15.55
CA ILE A 277 6.54 -16.32 16.30
C ILE A 277 6.67 -15.76 17.71
N SER A 278 6.68 -16.63 18.70
CA SER A 278 6.85 -16.24 20.10
C SER A 278 7.96 -17.04 20.77
N TYR A 279 8.35 -16.58 21.95
CA TYR A 279 9.52 -17.09 22.67
C TYR A 279 9.14 -17.61 24.06
N LEU A 280 9.75 -18.72 24.43
CA LEU A 280 9.77 -19.29 25.76
C LEU A 280 11.16 -19.09 26.36
N LYS A 281 11.20 -18.88 27.66
CA LYS A 281 12.41 -18.69 28.44
C LYS A 281 12.48 -19.73 29.55
N SER A 282 13.67 -20.25 29.76
CA SER A 282 14.02 -21.04 30.94
C SER A 282 15.22 -20.40 31.62
N GLN A 283 15.08 -20.07 32.90
CA GLN A 283 16.09 -19.36 33.68
C GLN A 283 16.69 -20.27 34.75
N ARG A 284 18.01 -20.22 34.89
CA ARG A 284 18.72 -20.94 35.95
C ARG A 284 18.51 -20.24 37.29
N ASN A 285 18.04 -20.99 38.27
CA ASN A 285 18.01 -20.56 39.67
C ASN A 285 19.43 -20.66 40.26
N GLN A 286 20.00 -19.53 40.68
CA GLN A 286 21.37 -19.49 41.21
C GLN A 286 21.55 -20.27 42.52
N LYS A 287 20.49 -20.43 43.32
CA LYS A 287 20.55 -21.14 44.61
C LYS A 287 20.49 -22.64 44.44
N THR A 288 19.62 -23.14 43.55
CA THR A 288 19.41 -24.57 43.38
C THR A 288 20.13 -25.16 42.18
N GLY A 289 20.63 -24.32 41.26
CA GLY A 289 21.26 -24.74 40.01
C GLY A 289 20.29 -25.24 38.94
N PHE A 290 19.01 -25.44 39.28
CA PHE A 290 17.98 -25.94 38.36
C PHE A 290 17.42 -24.84 37.46
N TYR A 291 17.01 -25.24 36.27
CA TYR A 291 16.32 -24.39 35.32
C TYR A 291 14.83 -24.34 35.60
N SER A 292 14.22 -23.17 35.43
CA SER A 292 12.78 -23.01 35.54
C SER A 292 12.05 -23.77 34.41
N PRO A 293 10.76 -24.10 34.60
CA PRO A 293 9.93 -24.56 33.48
C PRO A 293 9.97 -23.55 32.33
N TRP A 294 9.82 -24.04 31.10
CA TRP A 294 9.74 -23.19 29.92
C TRP A 294 8.47 -22.33 29.98
N ALA A 295 8.64 -21.01 30.03
CA ALA A 295 7.54 -20.06 30.17
C ALA A 295 7.73 -18.81 29.28
N GLY A 296 6.63 -18.26 28.76
CA GLY A 296 6.66 -17.11 27.83
C GLY A 296 5.73 -15.95 28.19
N CYS A 297 5.19 -15.88 29.41
CA CYS A 297 4.14 -14.91 29.76
C CYS A 297 4.63 -13.65 30.52
N SER A 298 5.94 -13.47 30.73
CA SER A 298 6.45 -12.36 31.56
C SER A 298 7.83 -11.84 31.10
N PRO A 299 7.88 -10.87 30.16
CA PRO A 299 6.78 -10.39 29.33
C PRO A 299 6.40 -11.39 28.24
N PHE A 300 5.23 -11.22 27.63
CA PHE A 300 4.90 -11.94 26.40
C PHE A 300 5.64 -11.30 25.22
N ILE A 301 6.38 -12.09 24.43
CA ILE A 301 7.24 -11.58 23.36
C ILE A 301 6.84 -12.21 22.04
N MET A 302 6.58 -11.36 21.04
CA MET A 302 6.16 -11.79 19.71
C MET A 302 6.94 -11.08 18.60
N ALA A 303 7.27 -11.85 17.57
CA ALA A 303 7.83 -11.39 16.31
C ALA A 303 6.82 -11.59 15.18
N ALA A 304 6.64 -10.57 14.34
CA ALA A 304 6.05 -10.66 13.02
C ALA A 304 7.18 -10.77 11.98
N VAL A 305 7.36 -11.96 11.40
CA VAL A 305 8.40 -12.23 10.42
C VAL A 305 7.82 -12.05 9.02
N THR A 306 8.29 -11.04 8.29
CA THR A 306 7.76 -10.69 6.96
C THR A 306 8.76 -9.92 6.10
N GLU A 307 8.66 -10.05 4.79
CA GLU A 307 9.37 -9.19 3.83
C GLU A 307 8.62 -7.90 3.52
N ASN A 308 7.34 -7.82 3.87
CA ASN A 308 6.46 -6.71 3.52
C ASN A 308 6.56 -5.58 4.55
N GLU A 309 7.53 -4.67 4.33
CA GLU A 309 7.72 -3.49 5.18
C GLU A 309 6.57 -2.49 5.08
N GLU A 310 5.85 -2.48 3.97
CA GLU A 310 4.78 -1.52 3.69
C GLU A 310 3.60 -1.69 4.66
N LEU A 311 3.41 -2.89 5.21
CA LEU A 311 2.39 -3.16 6.24
C LEU A 311 2.57 -2.30 7.50
N PHE A 312 3.80 -1.87 7.78
CA PHE A 312 4.15 -1.07 8.94
C PHE A 312 4.32 0.42 8.61
N LEU A 313 3.94 0.84 7.40
CA LEU A 313 3.88 2.25 7.00
C LEU A 313 2.52 2.88 7.32
N GLU A 314 1.45 2.10 7.22
CA GLU A 314 0.10 2.55 7.53
C GLU A 314 -0.27 2.23 8.98
N SER A 315 -0.68 3.26 9.73
CA SER A 315 -1.06 3.11 11.15
C SER A 315 -2.19 2.11 11.33
N SER A 316 -3.16 2.11 10.43
CA SER A 316 -4.32 1.23 10.52
C SER A 316 -3.96 -0.25 10.34
N VAL A 317 -3.14 -0.58 9.34
CA VAL A 317 -2.64 -1.94 9.12
C VAL A 317 -1.77 -2.39 10.30
N THR A 318 -0.90 -1.51 10.79
CA THR A 318 -0.08 -1.76 11.98
C THR A 318 -0.95 -2.05 13.21
N ASP A 319 -2.00 -1.26 13.44
CA ASP A 319 -2.94 -1.47 14.55
C ASP A 319 -3.63 -2.82 14.46
N ASN A 320 -3.99 -3.27 13.26
CA ASN A 320 -4.58 -4.60 13.07
C ASN A 320 -3.60 -5.72 13.38
N ILE A 321 -2.37 -5.63 12.88
CA ILE A 321 -1.31 -6.60 13.20
C ILE A 321 -1.07 -6.65 14.71
N LEU A 322 -1.08 -5.49 15.38
CA LEU A 322 -0.97 -5.41 16.83
C LEU A 322 -2.19 -5.99 17.55
N ARG A 323 -3.41 -5.82 17.05
CA ARG A 323 -4.61 -6.47 17.62
C ARG A 323 -4.53 -7.98 17.50
N THR A 324 -4.05 -8.51 16.38
CA THR A 324 -3.79 -9.94 16.21
C THR A 324 -2.78 -10.42 17.26
N ALA A 325 -1.67 -9.69 17.42
CA ALA A 325 -0.67 -10.00 18.46
C ALA A 325 -1.25 -9.96 19.89
N GLN A 326 -2.12 -8.98 20.19
CA GLN A 326 -2.83 -8.88 21.48
C GLN A 326 -3.76 -10.09 21.70
N SER A 327 -4.48 -10.53 20.67
CA SER A 327 -5.36 -11.70 20.77
C SER A 327 -4.59 -12.97 21.13
N PHE A 328 -3.40 -13.16 20.54
CA PHE A 328 -2.52 -14.26 20.91
C PHE A 328 -1.99 -14.12 22.33
N ALA A 329 -1.61 -12.92 22.76
CA ALA A 329 -1.21 -12.68 24.15
C ALA A 329 -2.35 -13.04 25.13
N ASP A 330 -3.60 -12.78 24.76
CA ASP A 330 -4.77 -13.10 25.58
C ASP A 330 -5.09 -14.60 25.61
N ILE A 331 -4.98 -15.29 24.48
CA ILE A 331 -5.20 -16.74 24.37
C ILE A 331 -4.11 -17.50 25.14
N PHE A 332 -2.85 -17.18 24.86
CA PHE A 332 -1.74 -17.89 25.47
C PHE A 332 -1.51 -17.39 26.90
N CYS A 333 -1.48 -16.10 27.16
CA CYS A 333 -1.01 -15.54 28.43
C CYS A 333 -2.01 -14.52 29.02
N PRO A 334 -3.23 -14.94 29.42
CA PRO A 334 -4.29 -14.03 29.87
C PRO A 334 -3.91 -13.18 31.09
N GLY A 335 -2.96 -13.64 31.92
CA GLY A 335 -2.44 -12.90 33.08
C GLY A 335 -1.31 -11.92 32.77
N THR A 336 -0.82 -11.85 31.52
CA THR A 336 0.31 -10.98 31.19
C THR A 336 -0.10 -9.51 31.15
N THR A 337 0.73 -8.64 31.73
CA THR A 337 0.53 -7.19 31.80
C THR A 337 1.43 -6.41 30.84
N GLN A 338 2.41 -7.08 30.24
CA GLN A 338 3.37 -6.48 29.33
C GLN A 338 3.63 -7.40 28.12
N MET A 339 3.56 -6.81 26.94
CA MET A 339 3.89 -7.45 25.67
C MET A 339 4.96 -6.65 24.94
N LYS A 340 5.93 -7.36 24.36
CA LYS A 340 6.91 -6.81 23.41
C LYS A 340 6.60 -7.36 22.03
N PHE A 341 6.40 -6.47 21.06
CA PHE A 341 6.13 -6.80 19.68
C PHE A 341 7.24 -6.23 18.79
N PHE A 342 7.69 -6.99 17.80
CA PHE A 342 8.59 -6.48 16.78
C PHE A 342 8.32 -7.13 15.43
N ALA A 343 8.61 -6.41 14.35
CA ALA A 343 8.52 -6.89 12.98
C ALA A 343 9.90 -6.91 12.33
N THR A 344 10.23 -7.98 11.61
CA THR A 344 11.57 -8.18 11.05
C THR A 344 11.56 -8.95 9.73
N LYS A 345 12.48 -8.57 8.82
CA LYS A 345 12.80 -9.29 7.57
C LYS A 345 13.61 -10.55 7.78
N VAL A 346 14.35 -10.61 8.88
CA VAL A 346 15.11 -11.78 9.30
C VAL A 346 14.99 -11.89 10.79
N PRO A 347 14.42 -12.97 11.27
CA PRO A 347 14.48 -13.22 12.68
C PRO A 347 15.96 -13.67 12.93
N GLN A 348 16.74 -12.94 13.74
CA GLN A 348 18.21 -13.07 13.75
C GLN A 348 18.66 -14.53 13.91
N GLY A 349 19.62 -14.99 13.08
CA GLY A 349 20.25 -16.31 13.15
C GLY A 349 19.30 -17.43 13.53
N ILE A 350 18.84 -18.24 12.59
CA ILE A 350 19.38 -19.60 12.51
C ILE A 350 20.44 -19.84 13.62
N PRO A 351 20.10 -20.48 14.76
CA PRO A 351 18.73 -20.82 15.16
C PRO A 351 18.44 -20.46 16.64
N GLY A 352 17.57 -19.52 17.00
CA GLY A 352 16.53 -18.88 16.20
C GLY A 352 15.87 -17.75 16.96
N MET A 353 16.35 -16.55 16.63
CA MET A 353 15.50 -15.43 16.22
C MET A 353 15.46 -14.24 17.18
N ASP A 354 16.64 -13.67 17.45
CA ASP A 354 16.91 -12.72 18.52
C ASP A 354 15.95 -11.53 18.59
N ILE A 355 15.42 -11.36 19.81
CA ILE A 355 14.80 -10.14 20.31
C ILE A 355 15.79 -9.01 20.03
N PRO A 356 15.38 -7.91 19.36
CA PRO A 356 16.25 -6.75 19.21
C PRO A 356 16.80 -6.40 20.60
N ALA A 357 18.12 -6.48 20.74
CA ALA A 357 18.75 -6.32 22.04
C ALA A 357 18.26 -5.02 22.67
N GLU A 358 17.85 -5.06 23.95
CA GLU A 358 17.72 -3.86 24.78
C GLU A 358 19.11 -3.27 25.06
N SER A 359 20.00 -3.20 24.06
CA SER A 359 21.29 -2.53 24.18
C SER A 359 21.00 -1.04 24.30
N SER A 360 20.77 -0.62 25.54
CA SER A 360 21.22 0.67 26.04
C SER A 360 22.60 0.95 25.43
N GLU A 361 22.74 2.12 24.81
CA GLU A 361 24.00 2.78 24.45
C GLU A 361 24.64 2.53 23.08
N ALA A 362 24.14 1.61 22.23
CA ALA A 362 24.54 1.62 20.82
C ALA A 362 23.56 2.45 19.99
N SER A 363 24.08 3.37 19.18
CA SER A 363 23.31 4.31 18.36
C SER A 363 22.15 3.61 17.63
N PRO A 364 20.92 4.16 17.65
CA PRO A 364 19.75 3.56 17.02
C PRO A 364 19.78 3.61 15.47
N GLN A 365 20.96 3.61 14.85
CA GLN A 365 21.14 3.86 13.41
C GLN A 365 21.48 2.60 12.58
N GLU A 366 21.71 1.41 13.15
CA GLU A 366 22.34 0.33 12.35
C GLU A 366 21.69 -1.08 12.31
N ASP A 367 20.51 -1.35 12.88
CA ASP A 367 19.83 -2.64 12.59
C ASP A 367 18.89 -2.54 11.38
N THR A 368 19.45 -2.72 10.18
CA THR A 368 18.73 -2.71 8.89
C THR A 368 17.64 -3.78 8.75
N ARG A 369 17.49 -4.69 9.72
CA ARG A 369 16.52 -5.80 9.70
C ARG A 369 15.22 -5.50 10.45
N LEU A 370 15.26 -4.58 11.42
CA LEU A 370 14.11 -4.20 12.23
C LEU A 370 13.16 -3.32 11.42
N ILE A 371 11.92 -3.77 11.25
CA ILE A 371 10.89 -3.03 10.52
C ILE A 371 10.14 -2.11 11.49
N TYR A 372 9.67 -2.68 12.59
CA TYR A 372 8.83 -2.02 13.59
C TYR A 372 9.07 -2.64 14.96
N SER A 373 8.89 -1.87 16.02
CA SER A 373 8.89 -2.38 17.39
C SER A 373 7.91 -1.60 18.26
N ALA A 374 7.21 -2.29 19.14
CA ALA A 374 6.28 -1.71 20.09
C ALA A 374 6.32 -2.43 21.45
N ILE A 375 6.16 -1.66 22.52
CA ILE A 375 5.93 -2.16 23.88
C ILE A 375 4.49 -1.82 24.24
N LEU A 376 3.72 -2.85 24.57
CA LEU A 376 2.33 -2.73 24.98
C LEU A 376 2.21 -3.10 26.45
N GLN A 377 1.40 -2.36 27.18
CA GLN A 377 1.08 -2.64 28.57
C GLN A 377 -0.42 -2.62 28.80
N ARG A 378 -0.87 -3.38 29.79
CA ARG A 378 -2.24 -3.31 30.29
C ARG A 378 -2.29 -3.49 31.79
N THR A 379 -3.33 -2.92 32.39
CA THR A 379 -3.81 -3.34 33.71
C THR A 379 -4.68 -4.58 33.54
N LEU A 380 -4.69 -5.47 34.53
CA LEU A 380 -5.48 -6.70 34.49
C LEU A 380 -6.96 -6.36 34.20
N GLY A 381 -7.54 -6.96 33.15
CA GLY A 381 -8.92 -6.69 32.72
C GLY A 381 -9.13 -5.43 31.89
N GLN A 382 -8.08 -4.67 31.56
CA GLN A 382 -8.16 -3.50 30.67
C GLN A 382 -7.58 -3.77 29.27
N LYS A 383 -7.93 -2.90 28.31
CA LYS A 383 -7.39 -2.94 26.94
C LYS A 383 -5.88 -2.67 26.94
N TRP A 384 -5.18 -3.31 26.01
CA TRP A 384 -3.78 -3.04 25.72
C TRP A 384 -3.58 -1.59 25.27
N LYS A 385 -2.53 -0.95 25.79
CA LYS A 385 -2.08 0.38 25.39
C LYS A 385 -0.65 0.32 24.91
N ILE A 386 -0.37 0.99 23.79
CA ILE A 386 0.99 1.15 23.27
C ILE A 386 1.68 2.21 24.15
N VAL A 387 2.78 1.83 24.79
CA VAL A 387 3.55 2.70 25.69
C VAL A 387 4.74 3.32 24.97
N SER A 388 5.31 2.61 24.01
CA SER A 388 6.35 3.12 23.13
C SER A 388 6.34 2.34 21.83
N ASP A 389 6.47 3.03 20.71
CA ASP A 389 6.74 2.44 19.40
C ASP A 389 7.95 3.11 18.74
N LYS A 390 8.65 2.34 17.91
CA LYS A 390 9.76 2.83 17.08
C LYS A 390 9.63 2.23 15.69
N THR A 391 9.58 3.11 14.69
CA THR A 391 9.53 2.75 13.27
C THR A 391 10.76 3.30 12.55
N GLN A 392 11.91 2.64 12.69
CA GLN A 392 13.16 3.05 12.03
C GLN A 392 13.02 3.11 10.50
N ASN A 393 12.23 2.22 9.91
CA ASN A 393 12.06 2.13 8.46
C ASN A 393 11.13 3.20 7.86
N LEU A 394 10.21 3.79 8.62
CA LEU A 394 9.19 4.70 8.07
C LEU A 394 9.75 6.08 7.71
N ALA A 395 10.71 6.59 8.49
CA ALA A 395 11.43 7.81 8.11
C ALA A 395 12.26 7.59 6.84
N ARG A 396 13.00 6.47 6.79
CA ARG A 396 13.84 6.10 5.64
C ARG A 396 13.03 5.83 4.36
N LEU A 397 11.89 5.12 4.47
CA LEU A 397 11.03 4.80 3.33
C LEU A 397 10.31 6.05 2.79
N ARG A 398 9.86 6.96 3.67
CA ARG A 398 9.33 8.27 3.25
C ARG A 398 10.38 9.11 2.53
N GLU A 399 11.62 9.10 3.02
CA GLU A 399 12.72 9.80 2.38
C GLU A 399 13.07 9.20 1.02
N ASN A 400 13.11 7.87 0.89
CA ASN A 400 13.35 7.20 -0.39
C ASN A 400 12.22 7.46 -1.40
N THR A 401 10.96 7.47 -0.95
CA THR A 401 9.81 7.78 -1.82
C THR A 401 9.91 9.20 -2.35
N ARG A 402 10.18 10.18 -1.46
CA ARG A 402 10.44 11.58 -1.85
C ARG A 402 11.58 11.70 -2.85
N LYS A 403 12.73 11.05 -2.59
CA LYS A 403 13.87 11.04 -3.52
C LYS A 403 13.52 10.46 -4.89
N THR A 404 12.65 9.45 -4.93
CA THR A 404 12.24 8.81 -6.19
C THR A 404 11.30 9.71 -6.99
N GLU A 405 10.36 10.37 -6.32
CA GLU A 405 9.47 11.37 -6.92
C GLU A 405 10.25 12.58 -7.43
N ASP A 406 11.16 13.12 -6.62
CA ASP A 406 12.07 14.22 -7.00
C ASP A 406 12.92 13.84 -8.23
N LEU A 407 13.41 12.60 -8.29
CA LEU A 407 14.20 12.12 -9.42
C LEU A 407 13.35 11.95 -10.68
N ARG A 408 12.11 11.47 -10.57
CA ARG A 408 11.17 11.37 -11.69
C ARG A 408 10.80 12.75 -12.23
N GLU A 409 10.50 13.69 -11.35
CA GLU A 409 10.21 15.08 -11.69
C GLU A 409 11.42 15.72 -12.37
N HIS A 410 12.63 15.52 -11.83
CA HIS A 410 13.87 15.98 -12.43
C HIS A 410 14.10 15.40 -13.84
N GLN A 411 13.77 14.11 -14.06
CA GLN A 411 13.86 13.47 -15.39
C GLN A 411 12.89 14.09 -16.40
N LEU A 412 11.66 14.41 -15.99
CA LEU A 412 10.68 15.10 -16.84
C LEU A 412 11.18 16.49 -17.23
N MET A 413 11.66 17.27 -16.26
CA MET A 413 12.22 18.60 -16.51
C MET A 413 13.46 18.55 -17.42
N MET A 414 14.30 17.51 -17.29
CA MET A 414 15.43 17.28 -18.20
C MET A 414 14.99 16.91 -19.61
N ALA A 415 13.90 16.16 -19.77
CA ALA A 415 13.33 15.85 -21.08
C ALA A 415 12.85 17.13 -21.78
N ASP A 416 12.08 17.97 -21.07
CA ASP A 416 11.61 19.26 -21.57
C ASP A 416 12.78 20.17 -21.96
N TYR A 417 13.85 20.22 -21.15
CA TYR A 417 15.06 20.98 -21.48
C TYR A 417 15.72 20.52 -22.79
N ASN A 418 15.88 19.22 -22.93
CA ASN A 418 16.49 18.64 -24.13
C ASN A 418 15.62 18.82 -25.39
N GLU A 419 14.30 18.93 -25.23
CA GLU A 419 13.39 19.27 -26.31
C GLU A 419 13.50 20.77 -26.68
N LEU A 420 13.46 21.65 -25.69
CA LEU A 420 13.53 23.10 -25.90
C LEU A 420 14.85 23.57 -26.53
N THR A 421 15.97 22.90 -26.24
CA THR A 421 17.26 23.20 -26.88
C THR A 421 17.24 22.98 -28.40
N LYS A 422 16.39 22.06 -28.89
CA LYS A 422 16.22 21.74 -30.31
C LYS A 422 15.07 22.50 -30.95
N THR A 423 14.19 23.06 -30.13
CA THR A 423 12.97 23.74 -30.58
C THR A 423 13.28 25.16 -31.02
N ASP A 424 12.58 25.60 -32.07
CA ASP A 424 12.67 26.95 -32.60
C ASP A 424 11.95 27.98 -31.70
N TYR A 425 12.05 29.26 -32.07
CA TYR A 425 11.48 30.34 -31.27
C TYR A 425 9.95 30.21 -31.07
N LEU A 426 9.20 29.80 -32.10
CA LEU A 426 7.74 29.63 -32.01
C LEU A 426 7.35 28.44 -31.14
N GLY A 427 8.08 27.33 -31.20
CA GLY A 427 7.81 26.20 -30.31
C GLY A 427 8.12 26.50 -28.84
N ARG A 428 9.12 27.34 -28.56
CA ARG A 428 9.38 27.81 -27.18
C ARG A 428 8.28 28.73 -26.65
N LEU A 429 7.72 29.59 -27.50
CA LEU A 429 6.53 30.38 -27.15
C LEU A 429 5.31 29.50 -26.87
N ALA A 430 5.10 28.47 -27.70
CA ALA A 430 4.02 27.50 -27.48
C ALA A 430 4.20 26.76 -26.14
N TYR A 431 5.43 26.35 -25.81
CA TYR A 431 5.75 25.74 -24.52
C TYR A 431 5.42 26.65 -23.34
N MET A 432 5.70 27.96 -23.45
CA MET A 432 5.43 28.94 -22.38
C MET A 432 3.95 29.02 -21.99
N ILE A 433 3.04 28.84 -22.95
CA ILE A 433 1.58 28.86 -22.70
C ILE A 433 0.94 27.47 -22.64
N GLY A 434 1.74 26.40 -22.74
CA GLY A 434 1.23 25.03 -22.76
C GLY A 434 0.40 24.69 -24.00
N ALA A 435 0.69 25.31 -25.15
CA ALA A 435 0.04 25.05 -26.42
C ALA A 435 0.92 24.19 -27.35
N ASP A 436 0.29 23.55 -28.33
CA ASP A 436 1.00 22.72 -29.31
C ASP A 436 1.83 23.54 -30.31
N ARG A 437 1.37 24.76 -30.64
CA ARG A 437 2.05 25.67 -31.58
C ARG A 437 1.55 27.11 -31.45
N ILE A 438 2.34 28.04 -31.99
CA ILE A 438 1.91 29.40 -32.32
C ILE A 438 1.54 29.46 -33.80
N ASP A 439 0.35 29.97 -34.09
CA ASP A 439 -0.19 30.07 -35.43
C ASP A 439 0.25 31.36 -36.14
N ASN A 440 0.22 31.32 -37.48
CA ASN A 440 0.47 32.49 -38.32
C ASN A 440 -0.85 33.22 -38.63
N LEU A 441 -0.95 34.49 -38.21
CA LEU A 441 -2.20 35.27 -38.32
C LEU A 441 -2.74 35.36 -39.76
N PRO A 442 -1.97 35.80 -40.79
CA PRO A 442 -2.45 35.84 -42.17
C PRO A 442 -2.96 34.48 -42.69
N ALA A 443 -2.24 33.40 -42.39
CA ALA A 443 -2.64 32.05 -42.81
C ALA A 443 -3.96 31.62 -42.16
N MET A 444 -4.11 31.89 -40.85
CA MET A 444 -5.33 31.53 -40.11
C MET A 444 -6.53 32.39 -40.51
N LEU A 445 -6.33 33.69 -40.78
CA LEU A 445 -7.38 34.55 -41.32
C LEU A 445 -7.87 34.06 -42.69
N THR A 446 -6.94 33.69 -43.56
CA THR A 446 -7.26 33.15 -44.89
C THR A 446 -8.04 31.84 -44.77
N ALA A 447 -7.59 30.94 -43.88
CA ALA A 447 -8.28 29.68 -43.62
C ALA A 447 -9.69 29.90 -43.05
N ALA A 448 -9.85 30.81 -42.08
CA ALA A 448 -11.15 31.15 -41.51
C ALA A 448 -12.12 31.73 -42.56
N ALA A 449 -11.60 32.55 -43.49
CA ALA A 449 -12.38 33.10 -44.60
C ALA A 449 -12.84 32.03 -45.60
N ILE A 450 -11.96 31.09 -45.96
CA ILE A 450 -12.27 29.98 -46.89
C ILE A 450 -13.29 29.02 -46.26
N ILE A 451 -13.07 28.64 -45.01
CA ILE A 451 -13.90 27.66 -44.29
C ILE A 451 -15.22 28.28 -43.81
N LYS A 452 -15.29 29.62 -43.75
CA LYS A 452 -16.43 30.39 -43.22
C LYS A 452 -16.80 30.01 -41.79
N LYS A 453 -15.81 29.63 -40.98
CA LYS A 453 -15.98 29.29 -39.56
C LYS A 453 -14.85 29.94 -38.74
N PRO A 454 -15.12 30.33 -37.48
CA PRO A 454 -14.08 30.75 -36.56
C PRO A 454 -13.07 29.63 -36.33
N LEU A 455 -11.79 29.99 -36.20
CA LEU A 455 -10.69 29.05 -35.94
C LEU A 455 -10.06 29.32 -34.57
N ARG A 456 -9.76 28.27 -33.82
CA ARG A 456 -8.96 28.40 -32.60
C ARG A 456 -7.52 28.66 -32.99
N VAL A 457 -6.92 29.68 -32.38
CA VAL A 457 -5.54 30.09 -32.69
C VAL A 457 -4.80 30.48 -31.41
N ASN A 458 -3.48 30.31 -31.44
CA ASN A 458 -2.55 30.92 -30.50
C ASN A 458 -1.64 31.88 -31.26
N LEU A 459 -1.64 33.16 -30.92
CA LEU A 459 -0.96 34.19 -31.70
C LEU A 459 -0.01 35.00 -30.82
N LEU A 460 1.20 35.25 -31.34
CA LEU A 460 2.08 36.29 -30.82
C LEU A 460 1.63 37.63 -31.41
N ILE A 461 1.27 38.58 -30.55
CA ILE A 461 0.68 39.86 -30.94
C ILE A 461 1.30 41.00 -30.13
N ASN A 462 1.52 42.16 -30.76
CA ASN A 462 1.78 43.41 -30.05
C ASN A 462 0.47 44.21 -29.93
N ILE A 463 0.10 44.57 -28.70
CA ILE A 463 -1.12 45.31 -28.38
C ILE A 463 -0.80 46.80 -28.29
N ALA A 464 -1.30 47.57 -29.26
CA ALA A 464 -1.10 49.00 -29.35
C ALA A 464 -2.03 49.81 -28.42
N SER A 465 -3.26 49.36 -28.20
CA SER A 465 -4.22 50.07 -27.33
C SER A 465 -5.26 49.15 -26.72
N ILE A 466 -5.71 49.48 -25.51
CA ILE A 466 -6.70 48.72 -24.72
C ILE A 466 -7.84 49.66 -24.31
N GLY A 467 -9.06 49.21 -24.57
CA GLY A 467 -10.31 49.78 -24.06
C GLY A 467 -11.00 48.84 -23.06
N LEU A 468 -12.24 49.14 -22.68
CA LEU A 468 -12.96 48.41 -21.63
C LEU A 468 -13.16 46.91 -21.94
N ASP A 469 -13.51 46.57 -23.18
CA ASP A 469 -13.73 45.18 -23.62
C ASP A 469 -13.20 44.91 -25.04
N ARG A 470 -12.33 45.81 -25.52
CA ARG A 470 -11.74 45.74 -26.86
C ARG A 470 -10.30 46.19 -26.80
N ALA A 471 -9.44 45.55 -27.56
CA ALA A 471 -8.06 45.99 -27.76
C ALA A 471 -7.70 45.97 -29.25
N TRP A 472 -6.67 46.71 -29.60
CA TRP A 472 -6.12 46.73 -30.95
C TRP A 472 -4.69 46.22 -30.94
N ALA A 473 -4.43 45.27 -31.83
CA ALA A 473 -3.09 44.86 -32.19
C ALA A 473 -2.57 45.74 -33.34
N ASP A 474 -1.26 45.94 -33.39
CA ASP A 474 -0.56 46.54 -34.55
C ASP A 474 0.48 45.59 -35.17
N TRP A 475 0.82 44.49 -34.51
CA TRP A 475 1.69 43.43 -35.03
C TRP A 475 1.09 42.03 -34.76
N PRO A 476 1.19 41.08 -35.72
CA PRO A 476 1.85 41.18 -37.02
C PRO A 476 1.03 41.96 -38.06
N ASP A 477 -0.22 42.28 -37.73
CA ASP A 477 -1.10 43.11 -38.53
C ASP A 477 -2.17 43.75 -37.63
N ALA A 478 -2.86 44.77 -38.14
CA ALA A 478 -3.88 45.45 -37.36
C ALA A 478 -5.15 44.60 -37.23
N ILE A 479 -5.44 44.09 -36.02
CA ILE A 479 -6.68 43.32 -35.75
C ILE A 479 -7.42 43.80 -34.52
N LEU A 480 -8.74 43.58 -34.52
CA LEU A 480 -9.58 43.86 -33.36
C LEU A 480 -9.58 42.65 -32.42
N ILE A 481 -9.30 42.88 -31.15
CA ILE A 481 -9.42 41.88 -30.09
C ILE A 481 -10.64 42.24 -29.25
N THR A 482 -11.49 41.27 -28.95
CA THR A 482 -12.73 41.42 -28.17
C THR A 482 -12.73 40.47 -26.99
N GLN A 483 -13.63 40.69 -26.01
CA GLN A 483 -13.66 39.92 -24.76
C GLN A 483 -12.38 40.10 -23.94
N THR A 484 -11.83 41.31 -23.94
CA THR A 484 -10.54 41.60 -23.26
C THR A 484 -10.69 41.82 -21.76
N SER A 485 -11.93 41.92 -21.27
CA SER A 485 -12.28 42.19 -19.88
C SER A 485 -11.58 41.23 -18.91
N GLY A 486 -10.65 41.74 -18.11
CA GLY A 486 -9.92 40.98 -17.10
C GLY A 486 -8.77 40.08 -17.62
N LEU A 487 -8.62 39.95 -18.94
CA LEU A 487 -7.56 39.14 -19.56
C LEU A 487 -6.38 39.99 -20.06
N LEU A 488 -6.63 41.25 -20.42
CA LEU A 488 -5.59 42.19 -20.86
C LEU A 488 -5.56 43.41 -19.94
N ASN A 489 -4.39 43.71 -19.39
CA ASN A 489 -4.20 44.81 -18.43
C ASN A 489 -3.11 45.81 -18.84
N ARG A 490 -2.32 45.53 -19.88
CA ARG A 490 -1.23 46.40 -20.36
C ARG A 490 -1.01 46.26 -21.87
N THR A 491 -0.54 47.33 -22.51
CA THR A 491 -0.08 47.31 -23.91
C THR A 491 1.26 46.59 -24.04
N GLY A 492 1.65 46.25 -25.27
CA GLY A 492 2.91 45.55 -25.58
C GLY A 492 2.73 44.10 -26.02
N TRP A 493 3.79 43.31 -25.95
CA TRP A 493 3.81 41.94 -26.46
C TRP A 493 3.05 40.95 -25.58
N HIS A 494 2.18 40.17 -26.22
CA HIS A 494 1.36 39.15 -25.58
C HIS A 494 1.28 37.91 -26.48
N ILE A 495 1.11 36.75 -25.83
CA ILE A 495 0.63 35.55 -26.50
C ILE A 495 -0.86 35.41 -26.17
N LEU A 496 -1.68 35.40 -27.20
CA LEU A 496 -3.14 35.37 -27.10
C LEU A 496 -3.68 34.05 -27.62
N SER A 497 -4.59 33.47 -26.88
CA SER A 497 -5.34 32.28 -27.29
C SER A 497 -6.82 32.63 -27.43
N GLY A 498 -7.38 32.36 -28.60
CA GLY A 498 -8.71 32.85 -28.95
C GLY A 498 -9.34 32.18 -30.15
N THR A 499 -10.55 32.61 -30.50
CA THR A 499 -11.22 32.27 -31.76
C THR A 499 -11.12 33.42 -32.75
N LEU A 500 -10.50 33.14 -33.89
CA LEU A 500 -10.25 34.09 -34.96
C LEU A 500 -11.31 33.97 -36.05
N ARG A 501 -11.88 35.11 -36.45
CA ARG A 501 -12.82 35.20 -37.57
C ARG A 501 -12.52 36.43 -38.44
N PRO A 502 -12.93 36.42 -39.72
CA PRO A 502 -12.94 37.64 -40.52
C PRO A 502 -13.90 38.69 -39.92
N MET A 503 -13.56 39.97 -40.07
CA MET A 503 -14.47 41.08 -39.77
C MET A 503 -15.68 41.07 -40.71
N THR A 504 -16.83 41.43 -40.16
CA THR A 504 -18.06 41.69 -40.91
C THR A 504 -17.97 43.01 -41.69
N GLU A 505 -18.82 43.18 -42.71
CA GLU A 505 -18.89 44.43 -43.49
C GLU A 505 -19.23 45.67 -42.64
N GLN A 506 -19.96 45.49 -41.53
CA GLN A 506 -20.25 46.56 -40.58
C GLN A 506 -19.01 46.93 -39.76
N GLU A 507 -18.28 45.93 -39.26
CA GLU A 507 -17.02 46.13 -38.52
C GLU A 507 -15.94 46.78 -39.40
N LYS A 508 -15.86 46.40 -40.69
CA LYS A 508 -14.96 47.04 -41.67
C LYS A 508 -15.31 48.50 -41.90
N LYS A 509 -16.60 48.84 -42.06
CA LYS A 509 -17.05 50.24 -42.26
C LYS A 509 -16.82 51.13 -41.04
N GLN A 510 -16.83 50.55 -39.85
CA GLN A 510 -16.52 51.26 -38.60
C GLN A 510 -15.01 51.41 -38.37
N ASN A 511 -14.18 50.79 -39.21
CA ASN A 511 -12.75 50.66 -38.99
C ASN A 511 -11.93 51.33 -40.11
N ASN A 512 -11.36 52.49 -39.81
CA ASN A 512 -10.47 53.23 -40.74
C ASN A 512 -8.98 52.79 -40.66
N LYS A 513 -8.65 51.75 -39.87
CA LYS A 513 -7.25 51.41 -39.51
C LYS A 513 -6.70 50.11 -40.11
N THR A 514 -7.48 49.31 -40.82
CA THR A 514 -7.05 47.98 -41.29
C THR A 514 -6.95 47.89 -42.81
N ALA A 515 -5.88 47.25 -43.31
CA ALA A 515 -5.80 46.88 -44.72
C ALA A 515 -6.87 45.83 -45.06
N PRO A 516 -7.34 45.74 -46.32
CA PRO A 516 -8.42 44.81 -46.72
C PRO A 516 -8.13 43.34 -46.39
N PHE A 517 -6.85 42.97 -46.32
CA PHE A 517 -6.37 41.61 -46.09
C PHE A 517 -6.11 41.27 -44.61
N SER A 518 -6.19 42.25 -43.70
CA SER A 518 -5.94 42.08 -42.26
C SER A 518 -7.15 42.39 -41.38
N ALA A 519 -8.35 42.47 -41.96
CA ALA A 519 -9.59 42.69 -41.23
C ALA A 519 -10.03 41.44 -40.44
N GLY A 520 -9.38 41.18 -39.31
CA GLY A 520 -9.67 40.06 -38.40
C GLY A 520 -10.24 40.49 -37.05
N VAL A 521 -11.11 39.66 -36.47
CA VAL A 521 -11.54 39.76 -35.07
C VAL A 521 -11.07 38.53 -34.31
N LEU A 522 -10.36 38.74 -33.21
CA LEU A 522 -9.97 37.71 -32.24
C LEU A 522 -10.86 37.83 -30.99
N GLU A 523 -11.63 36.79 -30.71
CA GLU A 523 -12.38 36.63 -29.45
C GLU A 523 -11.47 35.90 -28.45
N LEU A 524 -11.06 36.60 -27.40
CA LEU A 524 -10.00 36.16 -26.48
C LEU A 524 -10.54 35.25 -25.37
N TYR A 525 -9.83 34.17 -25.04
CA TYR A 525 -10.12 33.37 -23.83
C TYR A 525 -8.93 33.26 -22.87
N ALA A 526 -7.70 33.44 -23.35
CA ALA A 526 -6.51 33.50 -22.49
C ALA A 526 -5.46 34.44 -23.08
N ALA A 527 -4.71 35.11 -22.21
CA ALA A 527 -3.59 35.96 -22.59
C ALA A 527 -2.43 35.79 -21.61
N ALA A 528 -1.22 35.71 -22.15
CA ALA A 528 0.02 35.74 -21.40
C ALA A 528 0.82 36.96 -21.83
N ALA A 529 1.09 37.87 -20.88
CA ALA A 529 1.86 39.08 -21.15
C ALA A 529 3.36 38.78 -21.12
N CYS A 530 4.09 39.26 -22.12
CA CYS A 530 5.51 39.05 -22.22
C CYS A 530 6.29 40.09 -21.40
N GLU A 531 7.42 39.67 -20.83
CA GLU A 531 8.30 40.52 -20.02
C GLU A 531 9.30 41.28 -20.88
N GLN A 532 9.76 40.69 -21.99
CA GLN A 532 10.68 41.32 -22.92
C GLN A 532 10.01 41.63 -24.26
N ASP A 533 10.68 42.46 -25.04
CA ASP A 533 10.25 42.79 -26.41
C ASP A 533 10.21 41.52 -27.25
N ALA A 534 9.13 41.35 -28.02
CA ALA A 534 8.81 40.13 -28.75
C ALA A 534 9.01 38.87 -27.89
N CYS A 535 8.61 38.87 -26.61
CA CYS A 535 8.72 37.71 -25.73
C CYS A 535 10.12 37.08 -25.70
N GLY A 536 11.17 37.91 -25.74
CA GLY A 536 12.58 37.49 -25.74
C GLY A 536 12.98 36.60 -24.57
N GLU A 537 12.21 36.58 -23.48
CA GLU A 537 12.39 35.69 -22.33
C GLU A 537 12.36 34.20 -22.69
N VAL A 538 11.79 33.82 -23.84
CA VAL A 538 11.83 32.41 -24.30
C VAL A 538 13.24 31.93 -24.68
N SER A 539 14.22 32.83 -24.72
CA SER A 539 15.63 32.47 -24.85
C SER A 539 16.21 31.87 -23.58
N ASP A 540 15.65 32.18 -22.40
CA ASP A 540 16.03 31.57 -21.12
C ASP A 540 15.28 30.24 -20.92
N LEU A 541 15.87 29.16 -21.45
CA LEU A 541 15.30 27.82 -21.36
C LEU A 541 15.16 27.34 -19.91
N ILE A 542 16.09 27.74 -19.04
CA ILE A 542 16.06 27.35 -17.63
C ILE A 542 14.89 28.07 -16.96
N GLY A 543 14.73 29.36 -17.17
CA GLY A 543 13.60 30.15 -16.69
C GLY A 543 12.25 29.58 -17.11
N LEU A 544 12.11 29.17 -18.38
CA LEU A 544 10.88 28.55 -18.89
C LEU A 544 10.49 27.27 -18.14
N ILE A 545 11.45 26.38 -17.88
CA ILE A 545 11.20 25.12 -17.17
C ILE A 545 10.90 25.36 -15.71
N ARG A 546 11.67 26.25 -15.06
CA ARG A 546 11.43 26.64 -13.66
C ARG A 546 10.03 27.18 -13.46
N ARG A 547 9.53 27.99 -14.40
CA ARG A 547 8.18 28.56 -14.35
C ARG A 547 7.10 27.49 -14.58
N ARG A 548 7.27 26.59 -15.57
CA ARG A 548 6.27 25.55 -15.89
C ARG A 548 6.10 24.52 -14.77
N HIS A 549 7.19 24.17 -14.09
CA HIS A 549 7.19 23.15 -13.03
C HIS A 549 7.20 23.75 -11.62
N GLU A 550 7.13 25.08 -11.47
CA GLU A 550 7.17 25.78 -10.17
C GLU A 550 8.41 25.47 -9.31
N LYS A 551 9.58 25.28 -9.94
CA LYS A 551 10.85 24.94 -9.27
C LYS A 551 11.92 26.01 -9.48
N PRO A 552 12.00 27.07 -8.65
CA PRO A 552 12.91 28.19 -8.88
C PRO A 552 14.40 27.81 -8.83
N ASN A 553 14.76 26.73 -8.14
CA ASN A 553 16.14 26.30 -7.92
C ASN A 553 16.61 25.17 -8.85
N TRP A 554 15.78 24.73 -9.79
CA TRP A 554 16.16 23.63 -10.68
C TRP A 554 17.29 24.05 -11.64
N LEU A 555 18.18 23.11 -11.93
CA LEU A 555 19.29 23.23 -12.88
C LEU A 555 19.45 21.91 -13.65
N PRO A 556 19.74 21.96 -14.97
CA PRO A 556 20.09 20.75 -15.71
C PRO A 556 21.46 20.23 -15.28
N TYR A 557 21.70 18.92 -15.37
CA TYR A 557 22.96 18.28 -14.94
C TYR A 557 24.23 18.90 -15.54
N HIS A 558 24.14 19.59 -16.67
CA HIS A 558 25.27 20.16 -17.41
C HIS A 558 25.10 21.67 -17.65
N ALA A 559 24.36 22.38 -16.78
CA ALA A 559 24.38 23.85 -16.84
C ALA A 559 25.83 24.34 -16.74
N PRO A 560 26.33 25.17 -17.68
CA PRO A 560 27.62 25.80 -17.51
C PRO A 560 27.56 26.62 -16.21
N TYR A 561 28.44 26.29 -15.26
CA TYR A 561 28.66 27.08 -14.06
C TYR A 561 28.97 28.52 -14.51
N GLY A 562 28.05 29.48 -14.25
CA GLY A 562 28.35 30.90 -14.43
C GLY A 562 27.28 31.80 -15.07
N GLN A 563 25.99 31.56 -14.92
CA GLN A 563 24.96 32.59 -15.22
C GLN A 563 23.98 32.80 -14.05
N GLY A 564 24.55 32.89 -12.86
CA GLY A 564 23.83 33.20 -11.63
C GLY A 564 24.60 34.22 -10.79
N GLU A 565 24.98 35.35 -11.38
CA GLU A 565 25.24 36.55 -10.57
C GLU A 565 23.93 37.31 -10.41
N ILE A 566 23.33 37.10 -9.25
CA ILE A 566 22.33 37.97 -8.64
C ILE A 566 23.04 39.29 -8.36
N ASN A 567 22.69 40.36 -9.08
CA ASN A 567 23.00 41.71 -8.60
C ASN A 567 21.93 42.11 -7.55
N PRO A 568 22.34 42.76 -6.46
CA PRO A 568 21.52 43.02 -5.27
C PRO A 568 20.32 43.94 -5.51
#